data_AF-A0A9W6Q651-F1
#
_entry.id   AF-A0A9W6Q651-F1
#
_cell.length_a   1.000
_cell.length_b   1.000
_cell.length_c   1.000
_cell.angle_alpha   90.00
_cell.angle_beta   90.00
_cell.angle_gamma   90.00
#
_symmetry.space_group_name_H-M   'P 1'
#
loop_
_entity.id
_entity.type
_entity.pdbx_description
1 polymer ?
#
loop_
_entity_poly.entity_id
_entity_poly.type
_entity_poly.pdbx_seq_one_letter_code
_entity_poly.pdbx_strand_id
1 'polypeptide(L)'
;MTQPPEITYSDELLADGTVHRRYSDGRSEWRSRGGDGRIHWRDDRGDSGTDERLGRDLVKRVHADGRVGYGRDIGYGRTVWGQGRYVLVNRSSFPGRVGVVLGALGLGAGIAAAHYAPEFLSADDEEELRRRAAEHARSGGDGGSGGDGGFDDGGFDDGDDRDDHRPDDGFDADGFGSAGDGADGGDPVDDGWDGDDFG
;
A
#
# COMPACT_ATOMS: atom_id res chain seq x y z
N MET A 1 -17.74 -23.56 17.55
CA MET A 1 -16.39 -23.45 16.97
C MET A 1 -15.63 -22.42 17.78
N THR A 2 -14.44 -22.75 18.27
CA THR A 2 -13.60 -21.84 19.05
C THR A 2 -12.96 -20.83 18.09
N GLN A 3 -13.03 -19.54 18.41
CA GLN A 3 -12.34 -18.53 17.59
C GLN A 3 -10.82 -18.75 17.65
N PRO A 4 -10.11 -18.58 16.54
CA PRO A 4 -8.65 -18.56 16.54
C PRO A 4 -8.11 -17.51 17.53
N PRO A 5 -6.99 -17.78 18.23
CA PRO A 5 -6.34 -16.79 19.06
C PRO A 5 -5.88 -15.60 18.22
N GLU A 6 -6.12 -14.38 18.72
CA GLU A 6 -5.67 -13.14 18.11
C GLU A 6 -4.34 -12.70 18.70
N ILE A 7 -3.41 -12.29 17.84
CA ILE A 7 -2.14 -11.68 18.21
C ILE A 7 -2.13 -10.30 17.56
N THR A 8 -2.20 -9.25 18.36
CA THR A 8 -2.13 -7.89 17.82
C THR A 8 -0.68 -7.50 17.58
N TYR A 9 -0.45 -6.56 16.67
CA TYR A 9 0.87 -5.99 16.45
C TYR A 9 0.80 -4.49 16.17
N SER A 10 1.90 -3.79 16.45
CA SER A 10 2.10 -2.39 16.05
C SER A 10 3.41 -2.25 15.30
N ASP A 11 3.38 -1.44 14.25
CA ASP A 11 4.50 -1.16 13.37
C ASP A 11 5.00 0.26 13.61
N GLU A 12 6.32 0.39 13.58
CA GLU A 12 7.04 1.65 13.66
C GLU A 12 8.03 1.72 12.50
N LEU A 13 7.91 2.75 11.65
CA LEU A 13 8.89 2.99 10.60
C LEU A 13 10.14 3.60 11.21
N LEU A 14 11.28 2.93 11.04
CA LEU A 14 12.58 3.38 11.54
C LEU A 14 13.25 4.32 10.53
N ALA A 15 14.25 5.06 11.01
CA ALA A 15 15.00 6.03 10.20
C ALA A 15 15.78 5.40 9.03
N ASP A 16 16.05 4.10 9.09
CA ASP A 16 16.73 3.34 8.04
C ASP A 16 15.76 2.75 7.00
N GLY A 17 14.47 3.09 7.08
CA GLY A 17 13.42 2.58 6.18
C GLY A 17 12.88 1.19 6.55
N THR A 18 13.46 0.53 7.56
CA THR A 18 12.97 -0.74 8.09
C THR A 18 11.72 -0.50 8.94
N VAL A 19 10.75 -1.41 8.88
CA VAL A 19 9.61 -1.42 9.78
C VAL A 19 9.90 -2.34 10.96
N HIS A 20 9.73 -1.82 12.16
CA HIS A 20 9.80 -2.59 13.39
C HIS A 20 8.38 -2.91 13.88
N ARG A 21 8.01 -4.18 13.79
CA ARG A 21 6.76 -4.75 14.27
C ARG A 21 6.92 -5.30 15.68
N ARG A 22 6.07 -4.89 16.61
CA ARG A 22 5.99 -5.44 17.97
C ARG A 22 4.68 -6.21 18.13
N TYR A 23 4.75 -7.46 18.57
CA TYR A 23 3.58 -8.30 18.79
C TYR A 23 3.13 -8.29 20.25
N SER A 24 1.84 -8.48 20.50
CA SER A 24 1.28 -8.59 21.86
C SER A 24 1.76 -9.80 22.65
N ASP A 25 2.33 -10.80 21.97
CA ASP A 25 2.93 -11.99 22.58
C ASP A 25 4.41 -11.81 22.96
N GLY A 26 4.92 -10.58 22.85
CA GLY A 26 6.28 -10.20 23.22
C GLY A 26 7.35 -10.46 22.15
N ARG A 27 6.97 -10.91 20.95
CA ARG A 27 7.89 -10.97 19.79
C ARG A 27 8.11 -9.60 19.18
N SER A 28 9.24 -9.45 18.49
CA SER A 28 9.52 -8.32 17.61
C SER A 28 10.01 -8.82 16.26
N GLU A 29 9.60 -8.17 15.17
CA GLU A 29 10.00 -8.50 13.80
C GLU A 29 10.44 -7.21 13.08
N TRP A 30 11.58 -7.26 12.38
CA TRP A 30 12.05 -6.19 11.52
C TRP A 30 11.80 -6.57 10.07
N ARG A 31 11.15 -5.70 9.32
CA ARG A 31 10.68 -5.92 7.96
C ARG A 31 11.29 -4.88 7.02
N SER A 32 11.74 -5.32 5.86
CA SER A 32 12.26 -4.45 4.80
C SER A 32 11.75 -4.91 3.45
N ARG A 33 11.26 -3.97 2.64
CA ARG A 33 10.83 -4.24 1.27
C ARG A 33 12.07 -4.43 0.37
N GLY A 34 12.10 -5.55 -0.35
CA GLY A 34 13.10 -5.82 -1.38
C GLY A 34 12.70 -5.20 -2.73
N GLY A 35 13.67 -5.05 -3.64
CA GLY A 35 13.40 -4.50 -4.98
C GLY A 35 12.53 -5.39 -5.87
N ASP A 36 12.26 -6.63 -5.46
CA ASP A 36 11.33 -7.56 -6.12
C ASP A 36 9.90 -7.46 -5.55
N GLY A 37 9.63 -6.51 -4.65
CA GLY A 37 8.34 -6.33 -3.99
C GLY A 37 8.08 -7.34 -2.86
N ARG A 38 9.03 -8.23 -2.54
CA ARG A 38 8.91 -9.12 -1.39
C ARG A 38 9.32 -8.41 -0.11
N ILE A 39 8.75 -8.83 1.01
CA ILE A 39 9.12 -8.32 2.33
C ILE A 39 10.07 -9.30 2.99
N HIS A 40 11.32 -8.89 3.19
CA HIS A 40 12.27 -9.62 4.01
C HIS A 40 11.97 -9.34 5.48
N TRP A 41 11.97 -10.37 6.32
CA TRP A 41 11.74 -10.22 7.74
C TRP A 41 12.74 -11.01 8.57
N ARG A 42 13.00 -10.53 9.79
CA ARG A 42 13.77 -11.22 10.83
C ARG A 42 13.13 -10.94 12.18
N ASP A 43 13.15 -11.89 13.10
CA ASP A 43 12.61 -11.71 14.45
C ASP A 43 13.69 -11.66 15.53
N ASP A 44 13.28 -11.31 16.74
CA ASP A 44 14.12 -11.24 17.94
C ASP A 44 14.49 -12.61 18.52
N ARG A 45 14.01 -13.69 17.92
CA ARG A 45 14.25 -15.09 18.31
C ARG A 45 15.16 -15.83 17.32
N GLY A 46 15.63 -15.13 16.28
CA GLY A 46 16.55 -15.65 15.27
C GLY A 46 15.86 -16.35 14.09
N ASP A 47 14.52 -16.28 13.98
CA ASP A 47 13.81 -16.67 12.77
C ASP A 47 13.89 -15.54 11.73
N SER A 48 13.85 -15.90 10.46
CA SER A 48 13.89 -14.94 9.35
C SER A 48 13.30 -15.56 8.10
N GLY A 49 12.97 -14.73 7.11
CA GLY A 49 12.37 -15.20 5.89
C GLY A 49 11.93 -14.10 4.96
N THR A 50 11.04 -14.48 4.04
CA THR A 50 10.42 -13.58 3.07
C THR A 50 8.93 -13.78 3.02
N ASP A 51 8.18 -12.70 2.94
CA ASP A 51 6.76 -12.69 2.63
C ASP A 51 6.56 -12.22 1.18
N GLU A 52 5.80 -12.98 0.40
CA GLU A 52 5.42 -12.69 -0.98
C GLU A 52 3.90 -12.58 -1.06
N ARG A 53 3.39 -11.48 -1.63
CA ARG A 53 1.96 -11.34 -1.88
C ARG A 53 1.58 -12.14 -3.13
N LEU A 54 0.60 -13.03 -2.99
CA LEU A 54 0.06 -13.85 -4.06
C LEU A 54 -1.37 -13.39 -4.38
N GLY A 55 -1.53 -12.60 -5.43
CA GLY A 55 -2.84 -12.02 -5.74
C GLY A 55 -3.25 -10.95 -4.74
N ARG A 56 -4.56 -10.86 -4.49
CA ARG A 56 -5.14 -9.76 -3.69
C ARG A 56 -4.98 -9.97 -2.19
N ASP A 57 -5.27 -11.16 -1.71
CA ASP A 57 -5.54 -11.43 -0.30
C ASP A 57 -4.72 -12.58 0.27
N LEU A 58 -3.80 -13.16 -0.51
CA LEU A 58 -2.95 -14.24 -0.03
C LEU A 58 -1.50 -13.77 0.14
N VAL A 59 -0.88 -14.22 1.21
CA VAL A 59 0.52 -13.98 1.53
C VAL A 59 1.21 -15.33 1.71
N LYS A 60 2.30 -15.56 1.00
CA LYS A 60 3.19 -16.70 1.19
C LYS A 60 4.36 -16.27 2.06
N ARG A 61 4.56 -16.93 3.19
CA ARG A 61 5.75 -16.79 4.05
C ARG A 61 6.68 -17.96 3.81
N VAL A 62 7.92 -17.66 3.46
CA VAL A 62 9.01 -18.63 3.35
C VAL A 62 10.01 -18.35 4.46
N HIS A 63 10.22 -19.29 5.36
CA HIS A 63 11.22 -19.22 6.41
C HIS A 63 12.61 -19.56 5.85
N ALA A 64 13.67 -19.05 6.50
CA ALA A 64 15.05 -19.32 6.13
C ALA A 64 15.42 -20.81 6.21
N ASP A 65 14.70 -21.59 7.01
CA ASP A 65 14.84 -23.05 7.10
C ASP A 65 14.07 -23.81 5.99
N GLY A 66 13.43 -23.10 5.07
CA GLY A 66 12.67 -23.65 3.95
C GLY A 66 11.22 -24.00 4.25
N ARG A 67 10.73 -23.82 5.49
CA ARG A 67 9.29 -23.99 5.79
C ARG A 67 8.48 -22.92 5.04
N VAL A 68 7.34 -23.34 4.50
CA VAL A 68 6.39 -22.46 3.82
C VAL A 68 5.08 -22.45 4.58
N GLY A 69 4.50 -21.27 4.73
CA GLY A 69 3.16 -21.08 5.28
C GLY A 69 2.41 -20.01 4.51
N TYR A 70 1.08 -20.09 4.55
CA TYR A 70 0.22 -19.12 3.89
C TYR A 70 -0.65 -18.37 4.91
N GLY A 71 -0.79 -17.08 4.68
CA GLY A 71 -1.69 -16.17 5.35
C GLY A 71 -2.74 -15.67 4.37
N ARG A 72 -3.97 -15.44 4.85
CA ARG A 72 -5.02 -14.78 4.09
C ARG A 72 -5.40 -13.47 4.77
N ASP A 73 -5.18 -12.36 4.10
CA ASP A 73 -5.69 -11.05 4.48
C ASP A 73 -7.21 -11.05 4.30
N ILE A 74 -7.94 -10.76 5.37
CA ILE A 74 -9.41 -10.72 5.36
C ILE A 74 -9.93 -9.27 5.44
N GLY A 75 -9.04 -8.30 5.22
CA GLY A 75 -9.28 -6.88 5.31
C GLY A 75 -9.24 -6.36 6.73
N TYR A 76 -9.28 -5.03 6.85
CA TYR A 76 -9.27 -4.31 8.13
C TYR A 76 -8.01 -4.58 8.98
N GLY A 77 -6.87 -4.84 8.32
CA GLY A 77 -5.59 -5.13 8.96
C GLY A 77 -5.57 -6.48 9.67
N ARG A 78 -6.32 -7.48 9.18
CA ARG A 78 -6.42 -8.81 9.79
C ARG A 78 -5.94 -9.86 8.82
N THR A 79 -4.97 -10.66 9.26
CA THR A 79 -4.42 -11.76 8.44
C THR A 79 -4.56 -13.08 9.19
N VAL A 80 -5.24 -14.06 8.59
CA VAL A 80 -5.44 -15.41 9.15
C VAL A 80 -4.33 -16.32 8.69
N TRP A 81 -3.64 -16.99 9.62
CA TRP A 81 -2.49 -17.85 9.33
C TRP A 81 -2.73 -19.31 9.72
N GLY A 82 -2.08 -20.22 9.00
CA GLY A 82 -1.98 -21.63 9.35
C GLY A 82 -3.34 -22.30 9.57
N GLN A 83 -4.26 -22.16 8.61
CA GLN A 83 -5.64 -22.70 8.70
C GLN A 83 -6.45 -22.20 9.90
N GLY A 84 -6.28 -20.93 10.28
CA GLY A 84 -6.97 -20.38 11.45
C GLY A 84 -6.33 -20.79 12.76
N ARG A 85 -5.05 -21.12 12.77
CA ARG A 85 -4.30 -21.34 14.00
C ARG A 85 -4.16 -20.05 14.81
N TYR A 86 -4.03 -18.91 14.15
CA TYR A 86 -4.04 -17.58 14.76
C TYR A 86 -4.40 -16.51 13.74
N VAL A 87 -4.76 -15.33 14.25
CA VAL A 87 -5.03 -14.12 13.46
C VAL A 87 -4.08 -13.04 13.90
N LEU A 88 -3.38 -12.42 12.95
CA LEU A 88 -2.61 -11.21 13.20
C LEU A 88 -3.51 -10.00 12.99
N VAL A 89 -3.45 -9.03 13.91
CA VAL A 89 -4.28 -7.82 13.86
C VAL A 89 -3.41 -6.57 13.97
N ASN A 90 -3.41 -5.75 12.91
CA ASN A 90 -2.69 -4.49 12.85
C ASN A 90 -3.32 -3.44 13.77
N ARG A 91 -2.50 -2.81 14.62
CA ARG A 91 -2.88 -1.73 15.53
C ARG A 91 -2.06 -0.46 15.32
N SER A 92 -1.32 -0.40 14.23
CA SER A 92 -0.45 0.73 13.88
C SER A 92 -1.26 1.98 13.55
N SER A 93 -0.68 3.15 13.82
CA SER A 93 -1.23 4.45 13.42
C SER A 93 -0.10 5.25 12.78
N PHE A 94 -0.12 5.39 11.46
CA PHE A 94 0.93 6.12 10.73
C PHE A 94 0.55 7.61 10.58
N PRO A 95 1.43 8.57 10.88
CA PRO A 95 1.20 9.98 10.57
C PRO A 95 1.19 10.17 9.05
N GLY A 96 0.11 10.73 8.51
CA GLY A 96 -0.14 10.87 7.05
C GLY A 96 -1.24 9.94 6.53
N ARG A 97 -1.66 8.96 7.34
CA ARG A 97 -2.87 8.18 7.07
C ARG A 97 -3.93 8.53 8.10
N VAL A 98 -5.13 8.82 7.63
CA VAL A 98 -6.39 8.42 8.31
C VAL A 98 -6.47 6.88 8.21
N GLY A 99 -5.44 6.19 8.70
CA GLY A 99 -5.38 4.76 8.82
C GLY A 99 -6.09 4.46 10.10
N VAL A 100 -7.37 4.09 9.97
CA VAL A 100 -8.32 3.91 11.05
C VAL A 100 -7.61 3.36 12.29
N VAL A 101 -7.62 4.14 13.37
CA VAL A 101 -7.40 3.59 14.71
C VAL A 101 -8.54 2.60 14.91
N LEU A 102 -8.40 1.36 14.44
CA LEU A 102 -9.31 0.26 14.77
C LEU A 102 -8.95 -0.25 16.17
N GLY A 103 -8.81 0.71 17.08
CA GLY A 103 -8.98 0.55 18.50
C GLY A 103 -10.42 0.15 18.75
N ALA A 104 -10.62 -1.12 19.11
CA ALA A 104 -11.83 -1.64 19.74
C ALA A 104 -13.02 -2.02 18.83
N LEU A 105 -12.77 -2.76 17.74
CA LEU A 105 -13.76 -3.74 17.28
C LEU A 105 -13.36 -5.13 17.81
N GLY A 106 -13.65 -5.36 19.09
CA GLY A 106 -13.84 -6.72 19.58
C GLY A 106 -15.09 -7.27 18.90
N LEU A 107 -14.93 -7.95 17.78
CA LEU A 107 -16.05 -8.49 17.01
C LEU A 107 -15.99 -10.00 17.00
N GLY A 108 -16.92 -10.59 17.75
CA GLY A 108 -17.28 -12.01 17.75
C GLY A 108 -17.84 -12.52 16.41
N ALA A 109 -17.36 -12.03 15.27
CA ALA A 109 -17.65 -12.58 13.96
C ALA A 109 -16.74 -13.79 13.75
N GLY A 110 -17.31 -14.99 13.69
CA GLY A 110 -16.57 -16.21 13.41
C GLY A 110 -15.83 -16.09 12.07
N ILE A 111 -14.60 -16.58 12.02
CA ILE A 111 -13.86 -16.74 10.76
C ILE A 111 -14.56 -17.86 9.98
N ALA A 112 -15.28 -17.50 8.92
CA ALA A 112 -15.88 -18.46 8.00
C ALA A 112 -14.80 -19.28 7.29
N ALA A 113 -15.11 -20.51 6.88
CA ALA A 113 -14.13 -21.40 6.24
C ALA A 113 -13.45 -20.79 4.98
N ALA A 114 -14.14 -19.89 4.28
CA ALA A 114 -13.60 -19.16 3.13
C ALA A 114 -12.45 -18.20 3.48
N HIS A 115 -12.23 -17.90 4.76
CA HIS A 115 -11.19 -16.99 5.24
C HIS A 115 -9.89 -17.71 5.63
N TYR A 116 -9.84 -19.04 5.50
CA TYR A 116 -8.60 -19.77 5.72
C TYR A 116 -7.71 -19.72 4.46
N ALA A 117 -6.43 -19.44 4.67
CA ALA A 117 -5.41 -19.65 3.64
C ALA A 117 -5.29 -21.15 3.32
N PRO A 118 -4.92 -21.58 2.11
CA PRO A 118 -4.63 -22.98 1.81
C PRO A 118 -3.44 -23.52 2.63
N GLU A 119 -3.41 -24.83 2.92
CA GLU A 119 -2.24 -25.46 3.59
C GLU A 119 -1.04 -25.53 2.65
N PHE A 120 -1.32 -25.83 1.38
CA PHE A 120 -0.35 -26.02 0.34
C PHE A 120 -0.89 -25.43 -0.97
N LEU A 121 0.01 -24.84 -1.74
CA LEU A 121 -0.21 -24.49 -3.15
C LEU A 121 0.89 -25.15 -3.98
N SER A 122 0.55 -25.58 -5.18
CA SER A 122 1.56 -26.02 -6.13
C SER A 122 2.34 -24.81 -6.69
N ALA A 123 3.54 -25.05 -7.20
CA ALA A 123 4.33 -23.98 -7.83
C ALA A 123 3.58 -23.34 -9.03
N ASP A 124 2.81 -24.14 -9.77
CA ASP A 124 2.02 -23.67 -10.90
C ASP A 124 0.85 -22.77 -10.44
N ASP A 125 0.18 -23.13 -9.33
CA ASP A 125 -0.89 -22.31 -8.75
C ASP A 125 -0.35 -20.96 -8.24
N GLU A 126 0.80 -20.97 -7.58
CA GLU A 126 1.46 -19.74 -7.14
C GLU A 126 1.79 -18.83 -8.32
N GLU A 127 2.34 -19.38 -9.41
CA GLU A 127 2.70 -18.61 -10.59
C GLU A 127 1.46 -18.06 -11.30
N GLU A 128 0.37 -18.82 -11.35
CA GLU A 128 -0.89 -18.30 -11.85
C GLU A 128 -1.41 -17.12 -11.01
N LEU A 129 -1.31 -17.19 -9.68
CA LEU A 129 -1.67 -16.09 -8.80
C LEU A 129 -0.78 -14.86 -9.02
N ARG A 130 0.54 -15.04 -9.21
CA ARG A 130 1.46 -13.94 -9.58
C ARG A 130 1.07 -13.29 -10.90
N ARG A 131 0.79 -14.10 -11.93
CA ARG A 131 0.37 -13.60 -13.25
C ARG A 131 -0.92 -12.78 -13.17
N ARG A 132 -1.95 -13.32 -12.51
CA ARG A 132 -3.23 -12.61 -12.32
C ARG A 132 -3.05 -11.29 -11.56
N ALA A 133 -2.18 -11.26 -10.54
CA ALA A 133 -1.86 -10.04 -9.81
C ALA A 133 -1.20 -8.99 -10.71
N ALA A 134 -0.22 -9.40 -11.53
CA ALA A 134 0.46 -8.52 -12.47
C ALA A 134 -0.47 -8.00 -13.58
N GLU A 135 -1.40 -8.82 -14.06
CA GLU A 135 -2.44 -8.40 -15.01
C GLU A 135 -3.38 -7.36 -14.40
N HIS A 136 -3.83 -7.57 -13.17
CA HIS A 136 -4.68 -6.61 -12.47
C HIS A 136 -3.98 -5.26 -12.24
N ALA A 137 -2.71 -5.27 -11.81
CA ALA A 137 -1.92 -4.05 -11.63
C ALA A 137 -1.78 -3.23 -12.93
N ARG A 138 -1.70 -3.89 -14.09
CA ARG A 138 -1.64 -3.23 -15.41
C ARG A 138 -2.99 -2.68 -15.86
N SER A 139 -4.09 -3.33 -15.47
CA SER A 139 -5.46 -2.92 -15.86
C SER A 139 -6.01 -1.73 -15.04
N GLY A 140 -5.44 -1.41 -13.88
CA GLY A 140 -5.86 -0.30 -13.02
C GLY A 140 -5.25 1.07 -13.37
N GLY A 141 -4.37 1.13 -14.37
CA GLY A 141 -3.65 2.33 -14.79
C GLY A 141 -4.09 2.85 -16.14
N ASP A 142 -5.37 3.17 -16.32
CA ASP A 142 -5.86 3.96 -17.46
C ASP A 142 -7.14 4.71 -17.06
N GLY A 143 -6.95 5.94 -16.59
CA GLY A 143 -8.02 6.87 -16.19
C GLY A 143 -7.57 8.32 -16.21
N GLY A 144 -6.64 8.67 -17.11
CA GLY A 144 -6.25 10.05 -17.39
C GLY A 144 -6.86 10.49 -18.71
N SER A 145 -7.97 11.23 -18.67
CA SER A 145 -8.42 12.07 -19.79
C SER A 145 -9.48 13.09 -19.35
N GLY A 146 -9.09 14.37 -19.33
CA GLY A 146 -9.84 15.55 -19.78
C GLY A 146 -11.25 15.80 -19.28
N GLY A 147 -11.45 16.94 -18.61
CA GLY A 147 -12.76 17.47 -18.29
C GLY A 147 -12.70 18.70 -17.40
N ASP A 148 -12.09 19.76 -17.93
CA ASP A 148 -12.42 21.16 -17.66
C ASP A 148 -13.93 21.34 -17.36
N GLY A 149 -14.24 21.46 -16.07
CA GLY A 149 -15.58 21.80 -15.58
C GLY A 149 -15.47 23.06 -14.74
N GLY A 150 -15.43 24.21 -15.42
CA GLY A 150 -15.49 25.52 -14.79
C GLY A 150 -16.72 25.63 -13.89
N PHE A 151 -16.50 26.09 -12.67
CA PHE A 151 -17.56 26.51 -11.77
C PHE A 151 -17.99 27.92 -12.20
N ASP A 152 -18.97 28.01 -13.11
CA ASP A 152 -19.71 29.25 -13.35
C ASP A 152 -20.92 29.29 -12.41
N ASP A 153 -20.75 29.98 -11.28
CA ASP A 153 -21.83 30.44 -10.43
C ASP A 153 -21.98 31.97 -10.57
N GLY A 154 -23.22 32.43 -10.69
CA GLY A 154 -23.61 33.81 -10.38
C GLY A 154 -23.35 34.88 -11.45
N GLY A 155 -24.31 35.07 -12.35
CA GLY A 155 -24.50 36.35 -13.04
C GLY A 155 -25.02 37.48 -12.12
N PHE A 156 -25.15 38.67 -12.74
CA PHE A 156 -25.51 40.03 -12.23
C PHE A 156 -24.27 40.88 -11.88
N ASP A 157 -24.07 42.13 -12.31
CA ASP A 157 -24.73 43.08 -13.22
C ASP A 157 -23.75 44.29 -13.41
N ASP A 158 -24.02 45.12 -14.42
CA ASP A 158 -23.62 46.53 -14.60
C ASP A 158 -22.16 46.95 -14.95
N GLY A 159 -22.03 47.65 -16.09
CA GLY A 159 -21.34 48.94 -16.09
C GLY A 159 -20.31 49.24 -17.20
N ASP A 160 -20.78 49.95 -18.23
CA ASP A 160 -20.12 51.03 -18.98
C ASP A 160 -18.90 50.80 -19.89
N ASP A 161 -19.15 51.04 -21.18
CA ASP A 161 -18.43 51.91 -22.13
C ASP A 161 -16.89 52.10 -22.02
N ARG A 162 -16.17 51.81 -23.12
CA ARG A 162 -15.52 52.81 -24.03
C ARG A 162 -14.32 52.23 -24.82
N ASP A 163 -14.47 52.31 -26.14
CA ASP A 163 -13.51 52.78 -27.15
C ASP A 163 -11.99 52.67 -26.90
N ASP A 164 -11.37 51.86 -27.76
CA ASP A 164 -10.21 52.11 -28.61
C ASP A 164 -9.24 53.29 -28.32
N HIS A 165 -7.95 52.93 -28.47
CA HIS A 165 -6.72 53.73 -28.64
C HIS A 165 -5.91 54.11 -27.39
N ARG A 166 -4.81 53.37 -27.18
CA ARG A 166 -3.44 53.90 -27.35
C ARG A 166 -2.38 52.78 -27.38
N PRO A 167 -1.38 52.87 -28.27
CA PRO A 167 -0.16 52.08 -28.20
C PRO A 167 0.93 52.80 -27.40
N ASP A 168 1.92 52.01 -26.96
CA ASP A 168 3.32 52.37 -26.69
C ASP A 168 3.74 52.81 -25.27
N ASP A 169 4.27 51.85 -24.51
CA ASP A 169 5.40 51.95 -23.56
C ASP A 169 5.55 50.61 -22.79
N GLY A 170 6.35 49.62 -23.21
CA GLY A 170 7.81 49.69 -23.27
C GLY A 170 8.42 49.36 -21.90
N PHE A 171 8.75 48.09 -21.64
CA PHE A 171 9.96 47.69 -20.91
C PHE A 171 10.28 46.21 -21.11
N ASP A 172 11.45 45.99 -21.71
CA ASP A 172 12.14 44.73 -21.93
C ASP A 172 12.53 44.04 -20.61
N ALA A 173 12.44 42.71 -20.61
CA ALA A 173 13.31 41.81 -19.85
C ALA A 173 13.35 40.45 -20.57
N ASP A 174 14.12 40.43 -21.65
CA ASP A 174 14.59 39.27 -22.38
C ASP A 174 15.45 38.34 -21.49
N GLY A 175 15.25 37.04 -21.70
CA GLY A 175 15.88 35.93 -21.00
C GLY A 175 14.76 35.05 -20.44
N PHE A 176 14.36 33.94 -21.06
CA PHE A 176 15.16 32.86 -21.64
C PHE A 176 14.29 32.07 -22.63
N GLY A 177 14.85 31.80 -23.81
CA GLY A 177 14.20 31.05 -24.88
C GLY A 177 14.11 29.55 -24.58
N SER A 178 13.06 28.94 -25.15
CA SER A 178 12.89 27.51 -25.38
C SER A 178 14.09 26.87 -26.07
N ALA A 179 14.49 25.67 -25.64
CA ALA A 179 14.45 24.43 -26.46
C ALA A 179 15.23 23.27 -25.80
N GLY A 180 14.48 22.27 -25.35
CA GLY A 180 14.71 20.83 -25.50
C GLY A 180 16.12 20.22 -25.48
N ASP A 181 16.41 19.55 -24.37
CA ASP A 181 17.28 18.39 -24.18
C ASP A 181 16.96 17.86 -22.75
N GLY A 182 16.29 16.73 -22.53
CA GLY A 182 16.54 15.42 -23.12
C GLY A 182 17.50 14.63 -22.23
N ALA A 183 17.16 14.36 -20.96
CA ALA A 183 17.64 13.21 -20.19
C ALA A 183 17.07 13.19 -18.75
N ASP A 184 16.28 12.15 -18.48
CA ASP A 184 16.52 11.21 -17.38
C ASP A 184 16.58 11.76 -15.95
N GLY A 185 15.41 12.17 -15.45
CA GLY A 185 15.14 12.26 -14.03
C GLY A 185 13.82 11.59 -13.75
N GLY A 186 13.76 10.25 -13.90
CA GLY A 186 12.63 9.49 -13.38
C GLY A 186 12.49 9.86 -11.92
N ASP A 187 11.37 10.46 -11.56
CA ASP A 187 11.00 10.65 -10.16
C ASP A 187 11.25 9.31 -9.45
N PRO A 188 11.95 9.29 -8.30
CA PRO A 188 11.87 8.12 -7.46
C PRO A 188 10.39 7.94 -7.19
N VAL A 189 9.82 6.88 -7.76
CA VAL A 189 8.53 6.35 -7.37
C VAL A 189 8.44 6.54 -5.86
N ASP A 190 7.43 7.27 -5.41
CA ASP A 190 7.06 7.34 -4.00
C ASP A 190 6.56 5.93 -3.63
N ASP A 191 7.50 5.01 -3.45
CA ASP A 191 7.35 3.58 -3.15
C ASP A 191 7.39 3.34 -1.63
N GLY A 192 7.09 4.40 -0.87
CA GLY A 192 6.85 4.37 0.56
C GLY A 192 5.86 3.27 0.92
N TRP A 193 6.10 2.64 2.07
CA TRP A 193 5.27 1.56 2.60
C TRP A 193 3.77 1.86 2.43
N ASP A 194 3.10 1.05 1.61
CA ASP A 194 1.68 1.17 1.36
C ASP A 194 0.88 0.44 2.45
N GLY A 195 -0.45 0.60 2.47
CA GLY A 195 -1.26 0.04 3.58
C GLY A 195 -1.32 -1.47 3.54
N ASP A 196 -1.04 -2.00 2.36
CA ASP A 196 -1.21 -3.38 1.98
C ASP A 196 0.07 -4.17 2.33
N ASP A 197 1.23 -3.51 2.44
CA ASP A 197 2.51 -4.09 2.87
C ASP A 197 2.57 -4.58 4.31
N PHE A 198 1.76 -3.99 5.18
CA PHE A 198 1.73 -4.31 6.59
C PHE A 198 0.90 -5.57 6.85
N GLY A 199 0.03 -5.96 5.92
CA GLY A 199 -0.70 -7.23 5.94
C GLY A 199 -2.21 -7.10 5.94
#